data_AF-A0A1I1LDX9-F1
#
_entry.id   AF-A0A1I1LDX9-F1
#
_cell.length_a   1.000
_cell.length_b   1.000
_cell.length_c   1.000
_cell.angle_alpha   90.00
_cell.angle_beta   90.00
_cell.angle_gamma   90.00
#
_symmetry.space_group_name_H-M   'P 1'
#
loop_
_entity.id
_entity.type
_entity.pdbx_description
1 polymer ?
#
loop_
_entity_poly.entity_id
_entity_poly.type
_entity_poly.pdbx_seq_one_letter_code
_entity_poly.pdbx_strand_id
1 'polypeptide(L)'
;MGCGDTMSAPSKTKRIGKTGNQQESSGVVRRLVLFGGPVGAAVAMWFHPHAGHDVYASLSAVADTFVVIHVLLFASLATIAMGLYFLSSGYRGLSATLARAGTGVFGFFYLGYVAIVGVAKGLLIREGRTLPAEQQAGVAEAVQYLHTEPLLFAAGVIGAVGYLVAVGALAVVLYRADAPRVPLALLVASSVAIGAHHGPLAVAGMGSFVVAVGWLEFGWSRATDWPE
;
A
#
# COMPACT_ATOMS: atom_id res chain seq x y z
N MET A 1 41.92 -50.20 26.70
CA MET A 1 40.54 -50.06 27.23
C MET A 1 40.30 -48.59 27.53
N GLY A 2 39.40 -47.81 26.95
CA GLY A 2 38.47 -47.86 25.80
C GLY A 2 38.11 -46.38 25.51
N CYS A 3 38.12 -45.95 24.25
CA CYS A 3 36.94 -45.69 23.41
C CYS A 3 36.12 -44.43 23.79
N GLY A 4 36.08 -43.42 22.90
CA GLY A 4 35.23 -42.25 23.06
C GLY A 4 35.35 -41.16 21.98
N ASP A 5 35.54 -41.53 20.70
CA ASP A 5 35.42 -40.60 19.57
C ASP A 5 33.93 -40.33 19.27
N THR A 6 33.45 -39.12 19.54
CA THR A 6 32.12 -38.67 19.09
C THR A 6 32.24 -38.01 17.72
N MET A 7 31.99 -38.79 16.68
CA MET A 7 31.76 -38.30 15.31
C MET A 7 30.56 -37.34 15.29
N SER A 8 30.81 -36.05 15.13
CA SER A 8 29.79 -35.10 14.69
C SER A 8 29.52 -35.30 13.21
N ALA A 9 28.31 -35.77 12.88
CA ALA A 9 27.86 -35.90 11.50
C ALA A 9 27.58 -34.52 10.88
N PRO A 10 28.05 -34.22 9.66
CA PRO A 10 27.62 -33.02 8.95
C PRO A 10 26.18 -33.18 8.47
N SER A 11 25.26 -32.43 9.07
CA SER A 11 23.89 -32.26 8.58
C SER A 11 23.91 -31.63 7.19
N LYS A 12 23.76 -32.45 6.15
CA LYS A 12 23.50 -32.00 4.78
C LYS A 12 22.06 -31.50 4.68
N THR A 13 21.80 -30.27 5.14
CA THR A 13 20.58 -29.55 4.79
C THR A 13 20.67 -29.18 3.31
N LYS A 14 20.09 -30.02 2.46
CA LYS A 14 19.94 -29.81 1.02
C LYS A 14 19.15 -28.53 0.81
N ARG A 15 19.83 -27.39 0.56
CA ARG A 15 19.18 -26.19 0.00
C ARG A 15 18.51 -26.63 -1.29
N ILE A 16 17.18 -26.72 -1.28
CA ILE A 16 16.41 -26.91 -2.51
C ILE A 16 16.56 -25.61 -3.28
N GLY A 17 17.54 -25.56 -4.19
CA GLY A 17 17.71 -24.44 -5.12
C GLY A 17 16.46 -24.32 -5.97
N LYS A 18 15.85 -23.14 -6.01
CA LYS A 18 14.75 -22.84 -6.93
C LYS A 18 15.26 -23.05 -8.37
N THR A 19 14.48 -23.75 -9.19
CA THR A 19 14.78 -23.89 -10.62
C THR A 19 14.61 -22.54 -11.33
N GLY A 20 15.30 -22.32 -12.45
CA GLY A 20 15.29 -21.02 -13.16
C GLY A 20 13.88 -20.47 -13.43
N ASN A 21 12.93 -21.35 -13.77
CA ASN A 21 11.53 -20.97 -14.03
C ASN A 21 10.78 -20.48 -12.76
N GLN A 22 11.16 -20.97 -11.57
CA GLN A 22 10.61 -20.46 -10.30
C GLN A 22 11.22 -19.14 -9.86
N GLN A 23 12.47 -18.88 -10.26
CA GLN A 23 13.14 -17.61 -9.98
C GLN A 23 12.57 -16.50 -10.89
N GLU A 24 12.36 -16.78 -12.18
CA GLU A 24 11.72 -15.85 -13.11
C GLU A 24 10.27 -15.53 -12.73
N SER A 25 9.44 -16.54 -12.44
CA SER A 25 8.05 -16.31 -12.01
C SER A 25 7.96 -15.51 -10.70
N SER A 26 8.90 -15.74 -9.76
CA SER A 26 8.99 -14.92 -8.55
C SER A 26 9.37 -13.46 -8.83
N GLY A 27 10.20 -13.22 -9.85
CA GLY A 27 10.54 -11.88 -10.31
C GLY A 27 9.37 -11.15 -10.95
N VAL A 28 8.61 -11.83 -11.81
CA VAL A 28 7.41 -11.27 -12.47
C VAL A 28 6.34 -10.90 -11.45
N VAL A 29 5.98 -11.82 -10.56
CA VAL A 29 4.97 -11.56 -9.51
C VAL A 29 5.39 -10.38 -8.64
N ARG A 30 6.66 -10.32 -8.23
CA ARG A 30 7.17 -9.21 -7.45
C ARG A 30 7.05 -7.88 -8.20
N ARG A 31 7.39 -7.82 -9.49
CA ARG A 31 7.26 -6.60 -10.30
C ARG A 31 5.79 -6.19 -10.45
N LEU A 32 4.89 -7.14 -10.72
CA LEU A 32 3.46 -6.86 -10.79
C LEU A 32 2.93 -6.24 -9.50
N VAL A 33 3.38 -6.73 -8.34
CA VAL A 33 3.01 -6.15 -7.04
C VAL A 33 3.63 -4.76 -6.86
N LEU A 34 4.91 -4.61 -7.17
CA LEU A 34 5.63 -3.36 -6.96
C LEU A 34 5.14 -2.20 -7.84
N PHE A 35 4.69 -2.48 -9.07
CA PHE A 35 4.23 -1.46 -10.01
C PHE A 35 2.71 -1.38 -10.11
N GLY A 36 2.00 -2.51 -10.05
CA GLY A 36 0.56 -2.58 -10.28
C GLY A 36 -0.24 -1.77 -9.27
N GLY A 37 0.10 -1.86 -7.98
CA GLY A 37 -0.55 -1.09 -6.92
C GLY A 37 -0.42 0.42 -7.12
N PRO A 38 0.80 0.97 -7.18
CA PRO A 38 1.02 2.41 -7.38
C PRO A 38 0.43 2.95 -8.69
N VAL A 39 0.53 2.22 -9.79
CA VAL A 39 -0.04 2.64 -11.08
C VAL A 39 -1.57 2.64 -11.01
N GLY A 40 -2.18 1.60 -10.46
CA GLY A 40 -3.62 1.53 -10.24
C GLY A 40 -4.12 2.67 -9.34
N ALA A 41 -3.38 2.97 -8.26
CA ALA A 41 -3.67 4.08 -7.38
C ALA A 41 -3.56 5.44 -8.09
N ALA A 42 -2.52 5.65 -8.90
CA ALA A 42 -2.35 6.88 -9.67
C ALA A 42 -3.52 7.12 -10.64
N VAL A 43 -3.94 6.08 -11.38
CA VAL A 43 -5.10 6.15 -12.27
C VAL A 43 -6.37 6.46 -11.46
N ALA A 44 -6.59 5.74 -10.37
CA ALA A 44 -7.78 5.92 -9.54
C ALA A 44 -7.85 7.34 -8.93
N MET A 45 -6.72 7.87 -8.44
CA MET A 45 -6.62 9.22 -7.88
C MET A 45 -6.85 10.32 -8.91
N TRP A 46 -6.51 10.09 -10.18
CA TRP A 46 -6.76 11.05 -11.26
C TRP A 46 -8.26 11.22 -11.54
N PHE A 47 -9.02 10.12 -11.47
CA PHE A 47 -10.45 10.09 -11.75
C PHE A 47 -11.33 10.08 -10.49
N HIS A 48 -10.74 10.34 -9.32
CA HIS A 48 -11.43 10.25 -8.03
C HIS A 48 -12.47 11.36 -7.87
N PRO A 49 -13.78 11.03 -7.75
CA PRO A 49 -14.80 12.06 -7.57
C PRO A 49 -14.73 12.68 -6.18
N HIS A 50 -14.79 14.02 -6.13
CA HIS A 50 -14.76 14.77 -4.88
C HIS A 50 -16.15 14.90 -4.27
N ALA A 51 -16.25 14.64 -2.96
CA ALA A 51 -17.47 14.89 -2.20
C ALA A 51 -17.56 16.38 -1.86
N GLY A 52 -18.68 17.02 -2.21
CA GLY A 52 -18.99 18.37 -1.76
C GLY A 52 -19.46 18.42 -0.32
N HIS A 53 -19.94 19.58 0.13
CA HIS A 53 -20.51 19.73 1.47
C HIS A 53 -21.73 18.83 1.69
N ASP A 54 -22.61 18.74 0.68
CA ASP A 54 -23.64 17.71 0.58
C ASP A 54 -23.06 16.50 -0.16
N VAL A 55 -22.67 15.49 0.61
CA VAL A 55 -21.98 14.31 0.09
C VAL A 55 -22.90 13.49 -0.80
N TYR A 56 -24.17 13.34 -0.44
CA TYR A 56 -25.11 12.53 -1.19
C TYR A 56 -25.45 13.18 -2.53
N ALA A 57 -25.82 14.47 -2.53
CA ALA A 57 -26.16 15.17 -3.75
C ALA A 57 -24.97 15.27 -4.72
N SER A 58 -23.76 15.55 -4.20
CA SER A 58 -22.57 15.71 -5.03
C SER A 58 -22.11 14.42 -5.71
N LEU A 59 -22.36 13.26 -5.09
CA LEU A 59 -21.88 11.96 -5.59
C LEU A 59 -22.97 11.12 -6.26
N SER A 60 -24.26 11.41 -6.06
CA SER A 60 -25.36 10.56 -6.56
C SER A 60 -25.31 10.34 -8.08
N ALA A 61 -25.00 11.39 -8.84
CA ALA A 61 -24.86 11.32 -10.30
C ALA A 61 -23.68 10.46 -10.77
N VAL A 62 -22.66 10.28 -9.92
CA VAL A 62 -21.41 9.56 -10.22
C VAL A 62 -21.15 8.39 -9.29
N ALA A 63 -22.20 7.86 -8.64
CA ALA A 63 -22.07 6.84 -7.60
C ALA A 63 -21.40 5.54 -8.10
N ASP A 64 -21.70 5.14 -9.34
CA ASP A 64 -21.07 3.97 -9.96
C ASP A 64 -19.55 4.16 -10.14
N THR A 65 -19.15 5.31 -10.69
CA THR A 65 -17.73 5.69 -10.82
C THR A 65 -17.07 5.75 -9.45
N PHE A 66 -17.73 6.35 -8.46
CA PHE A 66 -17.22 6.43 -7.10
C PHE A 66 -16.95 5.04 -6.52
N VAL A 67 -17.88 4.09 -6.64
CA VAL A 67 -17.68 2.70 -6.17
C VAL A 67 -16.52 2.02 -6.90
N VAL A 68 -16.49 2.08 -8.24
CA VAL A 68 -15.44 1.45 -9.05
C VAL A 68 -14.05 1.98 -8.68
N ILE A 69 -13.91 3.30 -8.55
CA ILE A 69 -12.65 3.94 -8.18
C ILE A 69 -12.21 3.50 -6.78
N HIS A 70 -13.13 3.39 -5.81
CA HIS A 70 -12.76 2.97 -4.45
C HIS A 70 -12.45 1.49 -4.34
N VAL A 71 -13.08 0.62 -5.14
CA VAL A 71 -12.69 -0.78 -5.27
C VAL A 71 -11.29 -0.90 -5.87
N LEU A 72 -11.00 -0.12 -6.92
CA LEU A 72 -9.66 -0.07 -7.52
C LEU A 72 -8.63 0.46 -6.52
N LEU A 73 -8.93 1.52 -5.77
CA LEU A 73 -8.06 2.04 -4.71
C LEU A 73 -7.82 0.99 -3.62
N PHE A 74 -8.85 0.30 -3.16
CA PHE A 74 -8.71 -0.75 -2.15
C PHE A 74 -7.72 -1.82 -2.61
N ALA A 75 -7.90 -2.36 -3.82
CA ALA A 75 -7.00 -3.36 -4.39
C ALA A 75 -5.58 -2.81 -4.59
N SER A 76 -5.47 -1.57 -5.07
CA SER A 76 -4.20 -0.89 -5.32
C SER A 76 -3.41 -0.67 -4.03
N LEU A 77 -4.06 -0.19 -2.97
CA LEU A 77 -3.45 0.08 -1.67
C LEU A 77 -3.04 -1.22 -0.97
N ALA A 78 -3.84 -2.29 -1.09
CA ALA A 78 -3.45 -3.61 -0.59
C ALA A 78 -2.20 -4.13 -1.30
N THR A 79 -2.12 -3.91 -2.62
CA THR A 79 -0.96 -4.26 -3.43
C THR A 79 0.27 -3.42 -3.07
N ILE A 80 0.11 -2.12 -2.80
CA ILE A 80 1.17 -1.24 -2.29
C ILE A 80 1.69 -1.74 -0.94
N ALA A 81 0.81 -2.09 0.00
CA ALA A 81 1.21 -2.66 1.29
C ALA A 81 2.03 -3.95 1.10
N MET A 82 1.60 -4.84 0.21
CA MET A 82 2.36 -6.03 -0.15
C MET A 82 3.75 -5.68 -0.74
N GLY A 83 3.82 -4.67 -1.61
CA GLY A 83 5.06 -4.17 -2.18
C GLY A 83 6.04 -3.65 -1.13
N LEU A 84 5.55 -2.85 -0.17
CA LEU A 84 6.35 -2.36 0.96
C LEU A 84 6.86 -3.50 1.85
N TYR A 85 6.02 -4.52 2.08
CA TYR A 85 6.44 -5.73 2.78
C TYR A 85 7.54 -6.47 2.01
N PHE A 86 7.40 -6.66 0.69
CA PHE A 86 8.44 -7.30 -0.14
C PHE A 86 9.75 -6.52 -0.17
N LEU A 87 9.71 -5.19 -0.15
CA LEU A 87 10.93 -4.38 -0.10
C LEU A 87 11.66 -4.49 1.24
N SER A 88 10.95 -4.76 2.33
CA SER A 88 11.50 -4.85 3.69
C SER A 88 11.77 -6.28 4.19
N SER A 89 11.21 -7.31 3.55
CA SER A 89 11.23 -8.70 4.05
C SER A 89 12.62 -9.34 4.10
N GLY A 90 13.53 -8.92 3.21
CA GLY A 90 14.92 -9.40 3.18
C GLY A 90 15.83 -8.81 4.25
N TYR A 91 15.36 -7.84 5.04
CA TYR A 91 16.17 -7.09 5.99
C TYR A 91 15.78 -7.36 7.45
N ARG A 92 16.77 -7.28 8.34
CA ARG A 92 16.65 -7.48 9.79
C ARG A 92 16.96 -6.21 10.57
N GLY A 93 16.63 -6.20 11.86
CA GLY A 93 16.87 -5.06 12.77
C GLY A 93 15.68 -4.10 12.91
N LEU A 94 15.84 -3.10 13.77
CA LEU A 94 14.75 -2.21 14.20
C LEU A 94 14.07 -1.50 13.02
N SER A 95 14.84 -0.91 12.10
CA SER A 95 14.27 -0.18 10.95
C SER A 95 13.45 -1.10 10.03
N ALA A 96 13.90 -2.34 9.81
CA ALA A 96 13.14 -3.31 9.02
C ALA A 96 11.85 -3.76 9.75
N THR A 97 11.90 -3.89 11.07
CA THR A 97 10.71 -4.15 11.89
C THR A 97 9.71 -2.99 11.85
N LEU A 98 10.18 -1.74 11.99
CA LEU A 98 9.34 -0.56 11.88
C LEU A 98 8.72 -0.42 10.48
N ALA A 99 9.47 -0.74 9.42
CA ALA A 99 8.95 -0.73 8.05
C ALA A 99 7.78 -1.71 7.90
N ARG A 100 7.92 -2.94 8.41
CA ARG A 100 6.86 -3.97 8.37
C ARG A 100 5.68 -3.62 9.27
N ALA A 101 5.94 -3.11 10.48
CA ALA A 101 4.88 -2.69 11.40
C ALA A 101 4.07 -1.53 10.83
N GLY A 102 4.74 -0.49 10.30
CA GLY A 102 4.09 0.62 9.61
C GLY A 102 3.27 0.15 8.39
N THR A 103 3.81 -0.79 7.62
CA THR A 103 3.10 -1.42 6.50
C THR A 103 1.83 -2.15 6.97
N GLY A 104 1.90 -2.87 8.08
CA GLY A 104 0.74 -3.54 8.68
C GLY A 104 -0.32 -2.55 9.18
N VAL A 105 0.11 -1.48 9.86
CA VAL A 105 -0.79 -0.40 10.32
C VAL A 105 -1.47 0.28 9.13
N PHE A 106 -0.71 0.64 8.10
CA PHE A 106 -1.24 1.18 6.85
C PHE A 106 -2.25 0.23 6.21
N GLY A 107 -1.86 -1.02 5.98
CA GLY A 107 -2.69 -2.03 5.36
C GLY A 107 -3.98 -2.29 6.14
N PHE A 108 -3.94 -2.30 7.47
CA PHE A 108 -5.15 -2.56 8.27
C PHE A 108 -6.07 -1.34 8.31
N PHE A 109 -5.58 -0.20 8.80
CA PHE A 109 -6.42 0.96 9.06
C PHE A 109 -6.83 1.69 7.79
N TYR A 110 -5.92 1.84 6.82
CA TYR A 110 -6.21 2.59 5.60
C TYR A 110 -7.11 1.79 4.64
N LEU A 111 -6.96 0.47 4.56
CA LEU A 111 -7.91 -0.36 3.80
C LEU A 111 -9.29 -0.38 4.45
N GLY A 112 -9.37 -0.46 5.78
CA GLY A 112 -10.64 -0.33 6.50
C GLY A 112 -11.33 1.00 6.22
N TYR A 113 -10.57 2.09 6.26
CA TYR A 113 -11.04 3.43 5.89
C TYR A 113 -11.60 3.47 4.45
N VAL A 114 -10.84 3.00 3.47
CA VAL A 114 -11.27 3.00 2.05
C VAL A 114 -12.48 2.09 1.81
N ALA A 115 -12.54 0.94 2.47
CA ALA A 115 -13.69 0.04 2.38
C ALA A 115 -14.98 0.71 2.89
N ILE A 116 -14.92 1.45 4.00
CA ILE A 116 -16.11 2.08 4.60
C ILE A 116 -16.44 3.41 3.91
N VAL A 117 -15.51 4.36 3.93
CA VAL A 117 -15.73 5.73 3.45
C VAL A 117 -15.75 5.82 1.93
N GLY A 118 -15.17 4.83 1.24
CA GLY A 118 -15.22 4.69 -0.20
C GLY A 118 -16.32 3.73 -0.66
N VAL A 119 -16.13 2.44 -0.40
CA VAL A 119 -16.99 1.41 -1.02
C VAL A 119 -18.38 1.37 -0.39
N ALA A 120 -18.49 1.21 0.92
CA ALA A 120 -19.80 1.11 1.59
C ALA A 120 -20.63 2.39 1.42
N LYS A 121 -20.01 3.57 1.60
CA LYS A 121 -20.64 4.86 1.34
C LYS A 121 -21.13 4.97 -0.11
N GLY A 122 -20.29 4.61 -1.09
CA GLY A 122 -20.66 4.64 -2.50
C GLY A 122 -21.85 3.74 -2.82
N LEU A 123 -21.90 2.55 -2.23
CA LEU A 123 -23.03 1.63 -2.38
C LEU A 123 -24.31 2.20 -1.77
N LEU A 124 -24.25 2.80 -0.58
CA LEU A 124 -25.41 3.46 0.03
C LEU A 124 -25.97 4.56 -0.87
N ILE A 125 -25.11 5.39 -1.45
CA ILE A 125 -25.52 6.44 -2.39
C ILE A 125 -26.13 5.82 -3.66
N ARG A 126 -25.47 4.80 -4.22
CA ARG A 126 -25.90 4.14 -5.47
C ARG A 126 -27.28 3.49 -5.33
N GLU A 127 -27.52 2.78 -4.24
CA GLU A 127 -28.82 2.14 -4.01
C GLU A 127 -29.86 3.16 -3.55
N GLY A 128 -29.46 4.12 -2.70
CA GLY A 128 -30.33 5.17 -2.17
C GLY A 128 -31.01 6.01 -3.25
N ARG A 129 -30.31 6.32 -4.35
CA ARG A 129 -30.87 7.15 -5.44
C ARG A 129 -32.06 6.50 -6.17
N THR A 130 -32.28 5.20 -5.96
CA THR A 130 -33.39 4.45 -6.55
C THR A 130 -34.63 4.41 -5.65
N LEU A 131 -34.52 4.86 -4.40
CA LEU A 131 -35.61 4.88 -3.42
C LEU A 131 -36.56 6.07 -3.67
N PRO A 132 -37.80 6.01 -3.14
CA PRO A 132 -38.69 7.17 -3.08
C PRO A 132 -38.03 8.35 -2.39
N ALA A 133 -38.36 9.57 -2.80
CA ALA A 133 -37.73 10.81 -2.33
C ALA A 133 -37.76 10.94 -0.80
N GLU A 134 -38.84 10.48 -0.18
CA GLU A 134 -39.03 10.50 1.28
C GLU A 134 -38.02 9.63 2.03
N GLN A 135 -37.53 8.56 1.39
CA GLN A 135 -36.54 7.65 1.98
C GLN A 135 -35.09 8.08 1.69
N GLN A 136 -34.87 8.85 0.62
CA GLN A 136 -33.53 9.33 0.27
C GLN A 136 -32.95 10.26 1.35
N ALA A 137 -33.79 11.02 2.06
CA ALA A 137 -33.36 11.91 3.13
C ALA A 137 -32.60 11.16 4.24
N GLY A 138 -33.11 10.00 4.66
CA GLY A 138 -32.45 9.16 5.67
C GLY A 138 -31.13 8.56 5.18
N VAL A 139 -31.05 8.18 3.88
CA VAL A 139 -29.80 7.71 3.28
C VAL A 139 -28.77 8.83 3.20
N ALA A 140 -29.19 10.05 2.82
CA ALA A 140 -28.31 11.21 2.76
C ALA A 140 -27.73 11.55 4.14
N GLU A 141 -28.54 11.49 5.20
CA GLU A 141 -28.08 11.69 6.58
C GLU A 141 -27.07 10.61 7.01
N ALA A 142 -27.35 9.33 6.74
CA ALA A 142 -26.44 8.24 7.05
C ALA A 142 -25.10 8.35 6.30
N VAL A 143 -25.14 8.74 5.02
CA VAL A 143 -23.96 8.99 4.19
C VAL A 143 -23.15 10.16 4.72
N GLN A 144 -23.81 11.24 5.13
CA GLN A 144 -23.15 12.39 5.74
C GLN A 144 -22.48 12.01 7.06
N TYR A 145 -23.18 11.27 7.93
CA TYR A 145 -22.65 10.77 9.19
C TYR A 145 -21.38 9.92 8.98
N LEU A 146 -21.42 8.94 8.07
CA LEU A 146 -20.26 8.14 7.71
C LEU A 146 -19.09 8.97 7.18
N HIS A 147 -19.37 10.07 6.48
CA HIS A 147 -18.33 10.95 5.95
C HIS A 147 -17.65 11.78 7.05
N THR A 148 -18.39 12.20 8.06
CA THR A 148 -17.91 13.09 9.13
C THR A 148 -17.52 12.36 10.41
N GLU A 149 -17.72 11.05 10.49
CA GLU A 149 -17.46 10.24 11.69
C GLU A 149 -15.98 10.31 12.13
N PRO A 150 -15.67 10.87 13.32
CA PRO A 150 -14.31 11.09 13.77
C PRO A 150 -13.47 9.81 13.86
N LEU A 151 -14.06 8.67 14.20
CA LEU A 151 -13.33 7.40 14.27
C LEU A 151 -12.86 6.93 12.89
N LEU A 152 -13.66 7.13 11.85
CA LEU A 152 -13.27 6.79 10.48
C LEU A 152 -12.17 7.75 10.00
N PHE A 153 -12.28 9.04 10.29
CA PHE A 153 -11.20 10.00 10.03
C PHE A 153 -9.90 9.60 10.73
N ALA A 154 -9.97 9.25 12.01
CA ALA A 154 -8.83 8.79 12.80
C ALA A 154 -8.20 7.53 12.19
N ALA A 155 -8.99 6.57 11.74
CA ALA A 155 -8.48 5.37 11.04
C ALA A 155 -7.70 5.75 9.77
N GLY A 156 -8.21 6.67 8.96
CA GLY A 156 -7.51 7.19 7.79
C GLY A 156 -6.17 7.85 8.15
N VAL A 157 -6.14 8.68 9.20
CA VAL A 157 -4.92 9.32 9.71
C VAL A 157 -3.90 8.30 10.24
N ILE A 158 -4.34 7.34 11.06
CA ILE A 158 -3.48 6.27 11.59
C ILE A 158 -2.87 5.45 10.44
N GLY A 159 -3.68 5.10 9.44
CA GLY A 159 -3.20 4.40 8.26
C GLY A 159 -2.16 5.22 7.49
N ALA A 160 -2.38 6.52 7.31
CA ALA A 160 -1.45 7.43 6.63
C ALA A 160 -0.11 7.57 7.39
N VAL A 161 -0.17 7.69 8.72
CA VAL A 161 1.03 7.69 9.58
C VAL A 161 1.77 6.35 9.46
N GLY A 162 1.04 5.24 9.44
CA GLY A 162 1.61 3.90 9.19
C GLY A 162 2.39 3.85 7.87
N TYR A 163 1.82 4.42 6.80
CA TYR A 163 2.49 4.50 5.49
C TYR A 163 3.78 5.33 5.57
N LEU A 164 3.73 6.52 6.18
CA LEU A 164 4.88 7.39 6.34
C LEU A 164 6.01 6.70 7.13
N VAL A 165 5.66 6.03 8.23
CA VAL A 165 6.61 5.22 9.01
C VAL A 165 7.19 4.10 8.15
N ALA A 166 6.37 3.41 7.36
CA ALA A 166 6.80 2.33 6.49
C ALA A 166 7.85 2.79 5.48
N VAL A 167 7.56 3.85 4.70
CA VAL A 167 8.48 4.35 3.67
C VAL A 167 9.72 5.02 4.26
N GLY A 168 9.58 5.72 5.39
CA GLY A 168 10.72 6.33 6.08
C GLY A 168 11.68 5.29 6.65
N ALA A 169 11.15 4.29 7.37
CA ALA A 169 11.97 3.22 7.91
C ALA A 169 12.59 2.35 6.80
N LEU A 170 11.85 2.09 5.72
CA LEU A 170 12.36 1.39 4.55
C LEU A 170 13.47 2.18 3.85
N ALA A 171 13.34 3.50 3.73
CA ALA A 171 14.40 4.36 3.20
C ALA A 171 15.69 4.25 4.04
N VAL A 172 15.58 4.20 5.38
CA VAL A 172 16.73 3.98 6.27
C VAL A 172 17.36 2.60 6.04
N VAL A 173 16.55 1.55 5.91
CA VAL A 173 17.02 0.19 5.63
C VAL A 173 17.81 0.15 4.32
N LEU A 174 17.24 0.72 3.26
CA LEU A 174 17.86 0.73 1.93
C LEU A 174 19.09 1.64 1.88
N TYR A 175 19.08 2.77 2.59
CA TYR A 175 20.25 3.65 2.73
C TYR A 175 21.43 2.91 3.37
N ARG A 176 21.18 2.15 4.45
CA ARG A 176 22.20 1.32 5.10
C ARG A 176 22.67 0.14 4.25
N ALA A 177 21.96 -0.17 3.18
CA ALA A 177 22.36 -1.16 2.19
C ALA A 177 23.05 -0.51 0.98
N ASP A 178 23.44 0.77 1.06
CA ASP A 178 24.09 1.53 -0.01
C ASP A 178 23.21 1.79 -1.24
N ALA A 179 21.89 1.86 -1.05
CA ALA A 179 20.99 2.30 -2.12
C ALA A 179 21.18 3.80 -2.45
N PRO A 180 21.05 4.22 -3.73
CA PRO A 180 21.20 5.62 -4.12
C PRO A 180 20.21 6.54 -3.41
N ARG A 181 20.63 7.74 -2.99
CA ARG A 181 19.80 8.66 -2.19
C ARG A 181 18.54 9.16 -2.91
N VAL A 182 18.62 9.37 -4.22
CA VAL A 182 17.52 9.93 -5.03
C VAL A 182 16.26 9.06 -4.98
N PRO A 183 16.29 7.74 -5.30
CA PRO A 183 15.09 6.90 -5.17
C PRO A 183 14.57 6.79 -3.74
N LEU A 184 15.42 6.91 -2.71
CA LEU A 184 14.96 6.94 -1.32
C LEU A 184 14.17 8.20 -1.00
N ALA A 185 14.64 9.36 -1.46
CA ALA A 185 13.91 10.62 -1.33
C ALA A 185 12.57 10.56 -2.08
N LEU A 186 12.54 10.00 -3.29
CA LEU A 186 11.31 9.81 -4.07
C LEU A 186 10.32 8.84 -3.40
N LEU A 187 10.83 7.79 -2.76
CA LEU A 187 10.00 6.85 -2.00
C LEU A 187 9.34 7.54 -0.81
N VAL A 188 10.07 8.35 -0.05
CA VAL A 188 9.48 9.14 1.06
C VAL A 188 8.51 10.20 0.53
N ALA A 189 8.87 10.88 -0.57
CA ALA A 189 8.02 11.88 -1.22
C ALA A 189 6.68 11.29 -1.71
N SER A 190 6.59 9.98 -1.92
CA SER A 190 5.32 9.34 -2.29
C SER A 190 4.23 9.49 -1.24
N SER A 191 4.60 9.79 0.02
CA SER A 191 3.64 10.09 1.09
C SER A 191 2.73 11.28 0.78
N VAL A 192 3.16 12.17 -0.13
CA VAL A 192 2.34 13.27 -0.66
C VAL A 192 1.03 12.74 -1.26
N ALA A 193 1.04 11.56 -1.87
CA ALA A 193 -0.17 10.96 -2.44
C ALA A 193 -1.24 10.64 -1.40
N ILE A 194 -0.81 10.19 -0.22
CA ILE A 194 -1.72 9.84 0.86
C ILE A 194 -2.35 11.09 1.47
N GLY A 195 -1.59 12.19 1.59
CA GLY A 195 -2.10 13.47 2.08
C GLY A 195 -2.99 14.21 1.07
N ALA A 196 -2.56 14.27 -0.20
CA ALA A 196 -3.30 14.93 -1.26
C ALA A 196 -4.55 14.15 -1.68
N HIS A 197 -4.58 12.83 -1.45
CA HIS A 197 -5.67 11.85 -1.62
C HIS A 197 -6.33 11.72 -3.01
N HIS A 198 -6.33 12.77 -3.84
CA HIS A 198 -6.80 12.79 -5.21
C HIS A 198 -6.14 13.90 -6.05
N GLY A 199 -6.35 13.87 -7.36
CA GLY A 199 -5.91 14.91 -8.28
C GLY A 199 -4.40 14.90 -8.58
N PRO A 200 -3.88 15.92 -9.28
CA PRO A 200 -2.53 15.88 -9.86
C PRO A 200 -1.42 15.69 -8.84
N LEU A 201 -1.53 16.30 -7.66
CA LEU A 201 -0.54 16.14 -6.60
C LEU A 201 -0.50 14.72 -6.06
N ALA A 202 -1.66 14.06 -5.94
CA ALA A 202 -1.72 12.69 -5.50
C ALA A 202 -1.11 11.72 -6.52
N VAL A 203 -1.41 11.96 -7.80
CA VAL A 203 -0.80 11.23 -8.92
C VAL A 203 0.70 11.42 -8.98
N ALA A 204 1.21 12.63 -8.75
CA ALA A 204 2.64 12.88 -8.68
C ALA A 204 3.33 12.10 -7.56
N GLY A 205 2.69 12.00 -6.37
CA GLY A 205 3.19 11.18 -5.27
C GLY A 205 3.23 9.68 -5.59
N MET A 206 2.20 9.13 -6.24
CA MET A 206 2.26 7.73 -6.69
C MET A 206 3.28 7.53 -7.82
N GLY A 207 3.43 8.51 -8.72
CA GLY A 207 4.48 8.53 -9.74
C GLY A 207 5.87 8.50 -9.12
N SER A 208 6.11 9.23 -8.03
CA SER A 208 7.40 9.20 -7.34
C SER A 208 7.70 7.82 -6.75
N PHE A 209 6.68 7.10 -6.25
CA PHE A 209 6.82 5.71 -5.81
C PHE A 209 7.24 4.81 -6.98
N VAL A 210 6.55 4.89 -8.11
CA VAL A 210 6.83 4.08 -9.32
C VAL A 210 8.27 4.31 -9.79
N VAL A 211 8.71 5.56 -9.87
CA VAL A 211 10.07 5.91 -10.30
C VAL A 211 11.10 5.44 -9.28
N ALA A 212 10.84 5.61 -7.98
CA ALA A 212 11.73 5.14 -6.92
C ALA A 212 11.96 3.63 -7.02
N VAL A 213 10.87 2.85 -7.12
CA VAL A 213 10.95 1.39 -7.16
C VAL A 213 11.53 0.91 -8.48
N GLY A 214 11.20 1.55 -9.61
CA GLY A 214 11.84 1.26 -10.91
C GLY A 214 13.35 1.43 -10.86
N TRP A 215 13.83 2.53 -10.26
CA TRP A 215 15.25 2.75 -10.09
C TRP A 215 15.88 1.70 -9.18
N LEU A 216 15.28 1.43 -8.01
CA LEU A 216 15.81 0.43 -7.08
C LEU A 216 15.82 -0.99 -7.67
N GLU A 217 14.86 -1.30 -8.54
CA GLU A 217 14.70 -2.63 -9.13
C GLU A 217 15.65 -2.90 -10.30
N PHE A 218 15.89 -1.89 -11.13
CA PHE A 218 16.61 -2.06 -12.40
C PHE A 218 17.96 -1.32 -12.44
N GLY A 219 18.10 -0.25 -11.66
CA GLY A 219 19.28 0.64 -11.67
C GLY A 219 20.19 0.48 -10.47
N TRP A 220 19.87 -0.40 -9.52
CA TRP A 220 20.70 -0.67 -8.35
C TRP A 220 20.83 -2.18 -8.13
N SER A 221 22.08 -2.66 -8.09
CA SER A 221 22.39 -4.03 -7.68
C SER A 221 22.72 -4.02 -6.20
N ARG A 222 21.93 -4.73 -5.39
CA ARG A 222 22.29 -5.00 -4.00
C ARG A 222 23.65 -5.70 -3.98
N ALA A 223 24.60 -5.19 -3.22
CA ALA A 223 25.79 -5.96 -2.90
C ALA A 223 25.31 -7.24 -2.19
N THR A 224 25.46 -8.38 -2.85
CA THR A 224 24.88 -9.66 -2.41
C THR A 224 25.60 -10.30 -1.22
N ASP A 225 26.61 -9.65 -0.66
CA ASP A 225 27.50 -10.28 0.31
C ASP A 225 27.54 -9.47 1.62
N TRP A 226 26.54 -9.70 2.49
CA TRP A 226 26.74 -9.51 3.92
C TRP A 226 27.32 -10.81 4.48
N PRO A 227 28.54 -10.81 5.06
CA PRO A 227 28.98 -11.92 5.90
C PRO A 227 28.01 -12.07 7.08
N GLU A 228 27.70 -13.33 7.42
CA GLU A 228 26.88 -13.70 8.58
C GLU A 228 27.38 -13.09 9.91
#